data_AF-A0A1F2VLU7-F1
#
_entry.id   AF-A0A1F2VLU7-F1
#
_cell.length_a   1.000
_cell.length_b   1.000
_cell.length_c   1.000
_cell.angle_alpha   90.00
_cell.angle_beta   90.00
_cell.angle_gamma   90.00
#
_symmetry.space_group_name_H-M   'P 1'
#
loop_
_entity.id
_entity.type
_entity.pdbx_description
1 polymer ?
#
loop_
_entity_poly.entity_id
_entity_poly.type
_entity_poly.pdbx_seq_one_letter_code
_entity_poly.pdbx_strand_id
1 'polypeptide(L)'
;MQHATGDIGGRLRSAREERGLTLRQVANRTKLSLGALQAIERNEFTQLPAGLFRKAYVRMLAAELGLDAGALARDYSARFEPPATDETPPTPSLTTFSHRLLGSTTAAKLSAALAAWSRAWLGLRPASSDSPSKQV
;
A
#
# COMPACT_ATOMS: atom_id res chain seq x y z
N MET A 1 -1.65 -10.51 24.07
CA MET A 1 -0.58 -11.28 23.40
C MET A 1 0.66 -10.41 23.34
N GLN A 2 1.80 -10.91 23.81
CA GLN A 2 3.06 -10.16 23.84
C GLN A 2 3.77 -10.41 22.50
N HIS A 3 3.58 -9.53 21.52
CA HIS A 3 4.46 -9.54 20.36
C HIS A 3 5.79 -8.95 20.83
N ALA A 4 6.85 -9.76 20.80
CA ALA A 4 8.20 -9.29 21.08
C ALA A 4 8.45 -8.01 20.28
N THR A 5 9.10 -7.01 20.87
CA THR A 5 9.35 -5.68 20.28
C THR A 5 9.94 -5.74 18.86
N GLY A 6 10.51 -6.89 18.46
CA GLY A 6 11.04 -7.13 17.13
C GLY A 6 10.18 -7.85 16.09
N ASP A 7 8.99 -8.29 16.42
CA ASP A 7 8.11 -9.02 15.50
C ASP A 7 7.23 -8.04 14.69
N ILE A 8 7.74 -7.60 13.54
CA ILE A 8 7.05 -6.65 12.65
C ILE A 8 5.73 -7.24 12.12
N GLY A 9 5.80 -8.46 11.59
CA GLY A 9 4.66 -9.18 11.03
C GLY A 9 3.57 -9.44 12.06
N GLY A 10 3.96 -9.87 13.27
CA GLY A 10 3.03 -10.03 14.38
C GLY A 10 2.34 -8.73 14.77
N ARG A 11 3.08 -7.62 14.91
CA ARG A 11 2.48 -6.30 15.22
C ARG A 11 1.45 -5.87 14.18
N LEU A 12 1.74 -6.07 12.89
CA LEU A 12 0.80 -5.78 11.80
C LEU A 12 -0.43 -6.70 11.87
N ARG A 13 -0.22 -7.99 12.13
CA ARG A 13 -1.30 -8.96 12.29
C ARG A 13 -2.22 -8.61 13.47
N SER A 14 -1.68 -8.31 14.66
CA SER A 14 -2.49 -7.92 15.81
C SER A 14 -3.31 -6.67 15.51
N ALA A 15 -2.68 -5.65 14.92
CA ALA A 15 -3.35 -4.41 14.57
C ALA A 15 -4.49 -4.62 13.56
N ARG A 16 -4.35 -5.58 12.63
CA ARG A 16 -5.41 -5.99 11.71
C ARG A 16 -6.54 -6.71 12.45
N GLU A 17 -6.20 -7.67 13.30
CA GLU A 17 -7.15 -8.50 14.05
C GLU A 17 -7.95 -7.69 15.08
N GLU A 18 -7.31 -6.76 15.80
CA GLU A 18 -7.95 -5.80 16.72
C GLU A 18 -8.98 -4.91 16.01
N ARG A 19 -8.76 -4.62 14.73
CA ARG A 19 -9.70 -3.86 13.89
C ARG A 19 -10.78 -4.74 13.25
N GLY A 20 -10.77 -6.05 13.49
CA GLY A 20 -11.69 -7.00 12.88
C GLY A 20 -11.58 -7.09 11.35
N LEU A 21 -10.41 -6.74 10.79
CA LEU A 21 -10.20 -6.73 9.35
C LEU A 21 -9.69 -8.09 8.85
N THR A 22 -10.29 -8.58 7.78
CA THR A 22 -9.76 -9.73 7.03
C THR A 22 -8.61 -9.29 6.13
N LEU A 23 -7.71 -10.21 5.80
CA LEU A 23 -6.66 -9.97 4.80
C LEU A 23 -7.23 -9.51 3.45
N ARG A 24 -8.41 -10.00 3.06
CA ARG A 24 -9.08 -9.60 1.81
C ARG A 24 -9.53 -8.15 1.83
N GLN A 25 -10.06 -7.68 2.96
CA GLN A 25 -10.43 -6.27 3.11
C GLN A 25 -9.20 -5.36 3.02
N VAL A 26 -8.11 -5.75 3.69
CA VAL A 26 -6.84 -5.01 3.62
C VAL A 26 -6.26 -5.01 2.21
N ALA A 27 -6.28 -6.15 1.51
CA ALA A 27 -5.86 -6.26 0.11
C ALA A 27 -6.67 -5.32 -0.79
N ASN A 28 -7.98 -5.26 -0.61
CA ASN A 28 -8.85 -4.38 -1.39
C ASN A 28 -8.55 -2.89 -1.20
N ARG A 29 -8.10 -2.50 -0.01
CA ARG A 29 -7.78 -1.10 0.34
C ARG A 29 -6.36 -0.71 -0.09
N THR A 30 -5.38 -1.57 0.19
CA THR A 30 -3.95 -1.32 -0.09
C THR A 30 -3.52 -1.69 -1.50
N LYS A 31 -4.32 -2.48 -2.21
CA LYS A 31 -3.99 -3.09 -3.51
C LYS A 31 -2.79 -4.04 -3.47
N LEU A 32 -2.37 -4.47 -2.27
CA LEU A 32 -1.41 -5.54 -2.10
C LEU A 32 -2.09 -6.90 -2.30
N SER A 33 -1.37 -7.86 -2.89
CA SER A 33 -1.87 -9.22 -3.04
C SER A 33 -2.03 -9.90 -1.68
N LEU A 34 -2.95 -10.87 -1.58
CA LEU A 34 -3.10 -11.68 -0.36
C LEU A 34 -1.79 -12.37 0.04
N GLY A 35 -1.05 -12.89 -0.93
CA GLY A 35 0.26 -13.52 -0.68
C GLY A 35 1.28 -12.55 -0.10
N ALA A 36 1.32 -11.31 -0.58
CA ALA A 36 2.20 -10.28 -0.03
C ALA A 36 1.84 -9.93 1.43
N LEU A 37 0.55 -9.78 1.73
CA LEU A 37 0.09 -9.50 3.10
C LEU A 37 0.40 -10.65 4.06
N GLN A 38 0.16 -11.90 3.63
CA GLN A 38 0.48 -13.10 4.40
C GLN A 38 1.99 -13.22 4.66
N ALA A 39 2.81 -12.98 3.64
CA ALA A 39 4.26 -13.00 3.77
C ALA A 39 4.73 -11.94 4.78
N ILE A 40 4.19 -10.72 4.72
CA ILE A 40 4.51 -9.64 5.67
C ILE A 40 4.11 -10.02 7.10
N GLU A 41 2.88 -10.52 7.32
CA GLU A 41 2.41 -10.92 8.65
C GLU A 41 3.19 -12.11 9.24
N ARG A 42 3.90 -12.88 8.41
CA ARG A 42 4.78 -14.00 8.81
C ARG A 42 6.27 -13.63 8.86
N ASN A 43 6.63 -12.37 8.61
CA ASN A 43 8.02 -11.92 8.42
C ASN A 43 8.78 -12.64 7.28
N GLU A 44 8.06 -13.22 6.32
CA GLU A 44 8.61 -13.93 5.17
C GLU A 44 8.93 -12.95 4.03
N PHE A 45 9.72 -11.91 4.32
CA PHE A 45 9.98 -10.82 3.37
C PHE A 45 10.76 -11.26 2.11
N THR A 46 11.36 -12.44 2.12
CA THR A 46 12.00 -13.07 0.95
C THR A 46 10.99 -13.55 -0.10
N GLN A 47 9.73 -13.78 0.28
CA GLN A 47 8.66 -14.16 -0.64
C GLN A 47 8.03 -12.97 -1.37
N LEU A 48 8.34 -11.74 -0.94
CA LEU A 48 7.89 -10.53 -1.62
C LEU A 48 8.69 -10.32 -2.91
N PRO A 49 8.11 -9.67 -3.94
CA PRO A 49 8.86 -9.28 -5.13
C PRO A 49 10.15 -8.55 -4.73
N ALA A 50 11.27 -8.99 -5.30
CA ALA A 50 12.58 -8.41 -5.02
C ALA A 50 12.63 -6.93 -5.43
N GLY A 51 13.45 -6.14 -4.72
CA GLY A 51 13.67 -4.71 -5.00
C GLY A 51 13.23 -3.78 -3.88
N LEU A 52 13.12 -2.49 -4.22
CA LEU A 52 12.90 -1.36 -3.29
C LEU A 52 11.54 -1.33 -2.58
N PHE A 53 10.64 -2.27 -2.87
CA PHE A 53 9.24 -2.17 -2.49
C PHE A 53 8.91 -2.77 -1.12
N ARG A 54 9.77 -3.61 -0.54
CA ARG A 54 9.45 -4.31 0.73
C ARG A 54 9.24 -3.35 1.90
N LYS A 55 10.10 -2.34 2.04
CA LYS A 55 9.92 -1.24 3.00
C LYS A 55 8.64 -0.44 2.74
N ALA A 56 8.34 -0.18 1.48
CA ALA A 56 7.12 0.54 1.09
C ALA A 56 5.85 -0.25 1.46
N TYR A 57 5.89 -1.58 1.33
CA TYR A 57 4.75 -2.45 1.68
C TYR A 57 4.50 -2.45 3.19
N VAL A 58 5.56 -2.56 3.99
CA VAL A 58 5.45 -2.44 5.46
C VAL A 58 4.87 -1.08 5.84
N ARG A 59 5.35 0.00 5.23
CA ARG A 59 4.84 1.37 5.47
C ARG A 59 3.35 1.50 5.09
N MET A 60 2.96 1.01 3.91
CA MET A 60 1.55 1.04 3.46
C MET A 60 0.64 0.27 4.39
N LEU A 61 1.05 -0.94 4.78
CA LEU A 61 0.23 -1.78 5.66
C LEU A 61 0.12 -1.17 7.06
N ALA A 62 1.21 -0.64 7.61
CA ALA A 62 1.20 0.08 8.88
C ALA A 62 0.24 1.28 8.85
N ALA A 63 0.27 2.07 7.77
CA ALA A 63 -0.62 3.22 7.60
C ALA A 63 -2.10 2.82 7.51
N GLU A 64 -2.43 1.78 6.72
CA GLU A 64 -3.78 1.23 6.63
C GLU A 64 -4.30 0.72 7.98
N LEU A 65 -3.39 0.16 8.78
CA LEU A 65 -3.69 -0.37 10.11
C LEU A 65 -3.46 0.67 11.21
N GLY A 66 -3.40 1.97 10.90
CA GLY A 66 -3.30 3.04 11.90
C GLY A 66 -2.14 2.89 12.89
N LEU A 67 -1.04 2.26 12.48
CA LEU A 67 0.22 2.18 13.22
C LEU A 67 1.16 3.31 12.77
N ASP A 68 2.22 3.58 13.53
CA ASP A 68 3.29 4.46 13.08
C ASP A 68 4.07 3.80 11.93
N ALA A 69 3.71 4.17 10.71
CA ALA A 69 4.32 3.70 9.48
C ALA A 69 5.79 4.10 9.33
N GLY A 70 6.19 5.24 9.93
CA GLY A 70 7.58 5.68 9.93
C GLY A 70 8.43 4.81 10.86
N ALA A 71 7.95 4.54 12.07
CA ALA A 71 8.63 3.66 13.01
C ALA A 71 8.77 2.24 12.47
N LEU A 72 7.67 1.63 11.98
CA LEU A 72 7.71 0.28 11.42
C LEU A 72 8.61 0.14 10.20
N ALA A 73 8.65 1.16 9.32
CA ALA A 73 9.56 1.14 8.18
C ALA A 73 11.03 1.26 8.60
N ARG A 74 11.34 2.05 9.64
CA ARG A 74 12.70 2.11 10.22
C ARG A 74 13.08 0.78 10.87
N ASP A 75 12.17 0.19 11.65
CA ASP A 75 12.38 -1.13 12.26
C ASP A 75 12.65 -2.20 11.20
N TYR A 76 11.94 -2.13 10.06
CA TYR A 76 12.17 -3.01 8.92
C TYR A 76 13.57 -2.82 8.33
N SER A 77 13.95 -1.60 7.95
CA SER A 77 15.27 -1.34 7.34
C SER A 77 16.41 -1.74 8.27
N ALA A 78 16.31 -1.47 9.57
CA ALA A 78 17.34 -1.83 10.54
C ALA A 78 17.58 -3.35 10.66
N ARG A 79 16.62 -4.19 10.22
CA ARG A 79 16.66 -5.65 10.39
C ARG A 79 16.87 -6.41 9.10
N PHE A 80 16.31 -5.92 8.00
CA PHE A 80 16.18 -6.69 6.75
C PHE A 80 16.89 -6.06 5.56
N GLU A 81 17.36 -4.82 5.70
CA GLU A 81 18.07 -4.12 4.63
C GLU A 81 19.54 -4.02 5.04
N PRO A 82 20.49 -4.36 4.15
CA PRO A 82 21.88 -4.08 4.43
C PRO A 82 22.05 -2.57 4.65
N PRO A 83 22.96 -2.13 5.53
CA PRO A 83 23.30 -0.72 5.64
C PRO A 83 23.64 -0.24 4.22
N ALA A 84 23.09 0.91 3.83
CA ALA A 84 23.44 1.51 2.56
C ALA A 84 24.95 1.75 2.57
N THR A 85 25.70 0.90 1.89
CA THR A 85 27.12 1.14 1.66
C THR A 85 27.21 2.47 0.93
N ASP A 86 28.13 3.36 1.33
CA ASP A 86 28.48 4.61 0.62
C ASP A 86 29.08 4.36 -0.80
N GLU A 87 28.77 3.22 -1.40
CA GLU A 87 28.89 2.99 -2.82
C GLU A 87 27.86 3.86 -3.51
N THR A 88 28.26 5.09 -3.83
CA THR A 88 27.54 6.01 -4.72
C THR A 88 26.96 5.18 -5.87
N PRO A 89 25.63 4.96 -5.94
CA PRO A 89 25.07 4.25 -7.07
C PRO A 89 25.49 5.03 -8.31
N PRO A 90 25.97 4.40 -9.40
CA PRO A 90 26.24 5.13 -10.62
C PRO A 90 24.95 5.88 -10.94
N THR A 91 25.04 7.21 -10.87
CA THR A 91 23.93 8.11 -11.12
C THR A 91 23.24 7.57 -12.36
N PRO A 92 21.97 7.13 -12.30
CA PRO A 92 21.26 6.84 -13.53
C PRO A 92 21.21 8.19 -14.23
N SER A 93 22.07 8.38 -15.23
CA SER A 93 21.98 9.49 -16.14
C SER A 93 20.57 9.41 -16.68
N LEU A 94 19.69 10.26 -16.16
CA LEU A 94 18.40 10.56 -16.76
C LEU A 94 18.76 11.30 -18.05
N THR A 95 19.25 10.55 -19.04
CA THR A 95 19.41 11.03 -20.39
C THR A 95 18.00 11.35 -20.83
N THR A 96 17.69 12.63 -20.67
CA THR A 96 16.65 13.43 -21.28
C THR A 96 15.85 12.64 -22.29
N PHE A 97 14.58 12.42 -21.96
CA PHE A 97 13.55 12.10 -22.94
C PHE A 97 13.60 13.19 -24.02
N SER A 98 14.34 12.93 -25.10
CA SER A 98 14.55 13.90 -26.15
C SER A 98 13.24 14.04 -26.91
N HIS A 99 12.54 15.14 -26.66
CA HIS A 99 11.54 15.66 -27.59
C HIS A 99 12.25 16.07 -28.90
N ARG A 100 12.54 15.10 -29.77
CA ARG A 100 12.79 15.39 -31.19
C ARG A 100 11.44 15.46 -31.89
N LEU A 101 10.96 16.68 -32.02
CA LEU A 101 9.97 17.08 -33.02
C LEU A 101 10.52 16.76 -34.41
N LEU A 102 9.90 15.81 -35.13
CA LEU A 102 9.52 15.84 -36.55
C LEU A 102 9.11 14.44 -37.01
N GLY A 103 7.82 14.21 -37.20
CA GLY A 103 7.30 12.95 -37.76
C GLY A 103 5.80 12.79 -37.54
N SER A 104 5.03 13.22 -38.53
CA SER A 104 3.57 13.27 -38.62
C SER A 104 2.81 11.95 -38.42
N THR A 105 1.57 12.11 -37.92
CA THR A 105 0.34 11.30 -38.12
C THR A 105 0.25 9.88 -37.54
N THR A 106 -0.40 9.77 -36.38
CA THR A 106 -1.67 9.03 -36.27
C THR A 106 -2.41 9.48 -35.01
N ALA A 107 -3.69 9.81 -35.18
CA ALA A 107 -4.56 10.25 -34.11
C ALA A 107 -4.88 9.09 -33.15
N ALA A 108 -4.68 9.31 -31.85
CA ALA A 108 -5.34 8.52 -30.81
C ALA A 108 -5.69 9.45 -29.65
N LYS A 109 -6.92 9.96 -29.68
CA LYS A 109 -7.58 10.59 -28.52
C LYS A 109 -8.11 9.45 -27.64
N LEU A 110 -7.64 9.34 -26.41
CA LEU A 110 -8.44 8.78 -25.32
C LEU A 110 -8.30 9.71 -24.11
N SER A 111 -9.32 10.55 -23.95
CA SER A 111 -9.55 11.40 -22.80
C SER A 111 -10.11 10.57 -21.65
N ALA A 112 -9.54 10.70 -20.46
CA ALA A 112 -10.22 10.46 -19.19
C ALA A 112 -9.53 11.37 -18.16
N ALA A 113 -9.94 12.63 -18.06
CA ALA A 113 -11.12 13.10 -17.31
C ALA A 113 -10.95 12.98 -15.78
N LEU A 114 -10.77 14.15 -15.16
CA LEU A 114 -11.21 14.58 -13.82
C LEU A 114 -10.44 13.99 -12.62
N ALA A 115 -9.59 14.75 -11.91
CA ALA A 115 -9.94 15.92 -11.09
C ALA A 115 -11.13 15.67 -10.14
N ALA A 116 -11.07 14.63 -9.29
CA ALA A 116 -11.88 14.51 -8.06
C ALA A 116 -11.49 13.28 -7.21
N TRP A 117 -10.27 13.21 -6.66
CA TRP A 117 -9.91 12.19 -5.64
C TRP A 117 -9.37 12.81 -4.35
N SER A 118 -9.81 14.03 -4.06
CA SER A 118 -9.88 14.52 -2.69
C SER A 118 -11.35 14.82 -2.40
N ARG A 119 -11.83 14.47 -1.20
CA ARG A 119 -13.19 14.73 -0.64
C ARG A 119 -14.27 13.63 -0.77
N ALA A 120 -13.92 12.34 -0.80
CA ALA A 120 -14.94 11.28 -0.75
C ALA A 120 -14.58 10.07 0.12
N TRP A 121 -13.89 10.26 1.25
CA TRP A 121 -13.71 9.17 2.23
C TRP A 121 -13.74 9.67 3.67
N LEU A 122 -14.76 10.46 3.99
CA LEU A 122 -15.29 10.58 5.34
C LEU A 122 -16.79 10.87 5.22
N GLY A 123 -17.62 9.86 5.47
CA GLY A 123 -19.07 9.97 5.30
C GLY A 123 -19.79 8.66 5.59
N LEU A 124 -19.89 8.37 6.88
CA LEU A 124 -20.84 7.48 7.56
C LEU A 124 -21.99 6.89 6.72
N ARG A 125 -22.18 5.56 6.84
CA ARG A 125 -23.52 4.94 6.76
C ARG A 125 -24.25 5.23 8.07
N PRO A 126 -25.53 5.63 8.02
CA PRO A 126 -26.60 4.79 8.58
C PRO A 126 -27.88 4.92 7.72
N ALA A 127 -28.96 4.16 7.83
CA ALA A 127 -29.35 2.91 8.47
C ALA A 127 -30.54 2.41 7.61
N SER A 128 -30.79 1.10 7.63
CA SER A 128 -32.01 0.50 7.09
C SER A 128 -33.25 0.88 7.91
N SER A 129 -34.35 1.17 7.23
CA SER A 129 -35.74 0.88 7.67
C SER A 129 -36.59 0.79 6.40
N ASP A 130 -36.91 -0.41 5.94
CA ASP A 130 -38.10 -1.18 6.31
C ASP A 130 -39.39 -0.66 5.61
N SER A 131 -40.05 -1.59 4.91
CA SER A 131 -41.37 -1.45 4.26
C SER A 131 -42.48 -1.41 5.35
N PRO A 132 -43.77 -1.05 5.13
CA PRO A 132 -44.56 -1.40 3.94
C PRO A 132 -45.76 -0.46 3.56
N SER A 133 -46.45 -0.85 2.47
CA SER A 133 -47.92 -0.82 2.28
C SER A 133 -48.70 0.47 1.94
N LYS A 134 -49.60 0.24 0.95
CA LYS A 134 -50.79 0.99 0.50
C LYS A 134 -50.48 2.26 -0.31
N GLN A 135 -51.14 2.53 -1.42
CA GLN A 135 -52.59 2.65 -1.61
C GLN A 135 -52.95 2.30 -3.07
N VAL A 136 -53.95 1.42 -3.26
CA VAL A 136 -55.28 1.66 -3.87
C VAL A 136 -55.26 1.69 -5.40
#